data_AF-A0A2D6Y6X7-F1
#
_entry.id   AF-A0A2D6Y6X7-F1
#
_cell.length_a   1.000
_cell.length_b   1.000
_cell.length_c   1.000
_cell.angle_alpha   90.00
_cell.angle_beta   90.00
_cell.angle_gamma   90.00
#
_symmetry.space_group_name_H-M   'P 1'
#
loop_
_entity.id
_entity.type
_entity.pdbx_description
1 polymer ?
#
loop_
_entity_poly.entity_id
_entity_poly.type
_entity_poly.pdbx_seq_one_letter_code
_entity_poly.pdbx_strand_id
1 'polypeptide(L)'
;MTAEDFDYSASISFMDVREFLPFIDPENLSAQNVLDVLLYLFNQKPGFIDRGHEANNRDTAWINAFLFRLKVEINAEGMECFVVETVGSSVDKMAELR
;
A
#
# COMPACT_ATOMS: atom_id res chain seq x y z
N MET A 1 8.53 -15.95 7.95
CA MET A 1 8.17 -14.55 8.23
C MET A 1 6.65 -14.48 8.36
N THR A 2 6.16 -14.11 9.53
CA THR A 2 4.71 -13.88 9.72
C THR A 2 4.32 -12.54 9.09
N ALA A 3 3.02 -12.28 8.92
CA ALA A 3 2.57 -10.98 8.42
C ALA A 3 3.00 -9.83 9.34
N GLU A 4 3.15 -10.08 10.64
CA GLU A 4 3.52 -9.09 11.66
C GLU A 4 5.02 -8.74 11.61
N ASP A 5 5.86 -9.67 11.15
CA ASP A 5 7.32 -9.48 11.07
C ASP A 5 7.78 -8.78 9.77
N PHE A 6 6.88 -8.58 8.81
CA PHE A 6 7.22 -8.00 7.51
C PHE A 6 7.30 -6.48 7.59
N ASP A 7 8.36 -5.92 6.99
CA ASP A 7 8.53 -4.49 6.87
C ASP A 7 7.66 -3.93 5.72
N TYR A 8 6.52 -3.32 6.08
CA TYR A 8 5.62 -2.65 5.13
C TYR A 8 6.03 -1.21 4.80
N SER A 9 7.18 -0.71 5.29
CA SER A 9 7.63 0.62 4.88
C SER A 9 7.95 0.65 3.38
N ALA A 10 7.32 1.57 2.66
CA ALA A 10 7.53 1.75 1.23
C ALA A 10 7.10 3.16 0.80
N SER A 11 7.61 3.59 -0.34
CA SER A 11 7.19 4.83 -1.00
C SER A 11 7.34 4.70 -2.50
N ILE A 12 6.60 5.51 -3.25
CA ILE A 12 6.65 5.59 -4.71
C ILE A 12 6.37 7.02 -5.15
N SER A 13 7.17 7.56 -6.06
CA SER A 13 6.93 8.91 -6.59
C SER A 13 5.71 8.92 -7.52
N PHE A 14 5.08 10.08 -7.70
CA PHE A 14 4.00 10.22 -8.67
C PHE A 14 4.47 9.98 -10.11
N MET A 15 5.77 10.15 -10.39
CA MET A 15 6.36 9.81 -11.68
C MET A 15 6.41 8.30 -11.87
N ASP A 16 6.90 7.57 -10.86
CA ASP A 16 6.97 6.11 -10.88
C ASP A 16 5.58 5.46 -10.93
N VAL A 17 4.57 6.04 -10.26
CA VAL A 17 3.17 5.55 -10.39
C VAL A 17 2.75 5.60 -11.86
N ARG A 18 3.02 6.71 -12.56
CA ARG A 18 2.64 6.83 -13.98
C ARG A 18 3.47 5.94 -14.90
N GLU A 19 4.71 5.64 -14.54
CA GLU A 19 5.58 4.75 -15.30
C GLU A 19 5.18 3.27 -15.15
N PHE A 20 5.00 2.81 -13.91
CA PHE A 20 4.81 1.39 -13.60
C PHE A 20 3.33 0.99 -13.47
N LEU A 21 2.45 1.95 -13.18
CA LEU A 21 1.00 1.76 -13.05
C LEU A 21 0.27 2.78 -13.96
N PRO A 22 0.45 2.71 -15.29
CA PRO A 22 0.06 3.79 -16.23
C PRO A 22 -1.44 4.10 -16.31
N PHE A 23 -2.29 3.26 -15.73
CA PHE A 23 -3.74 3.47 -15.65
C PHE A 23 -4.19 4.12 -14.33
N ILE A 24 -3.26 4.43 -13.43
CA ILE A 24 -3.52 5.07 -12.15
C ILE A 24 -3.12 6.55 -12.24
N ASP A 25 -4.08 7.42 -11.95
CA ASP A 25 -3.86 8.85 -11.77
C ASP A 25 -3.55 9.13 -10.29
N PRO A 26 -2.29 9.44 -9.91
CA PRO A 26 -1.93 9.59 -8.49
C PRO A 26 -2.64 10.78 -7.82
N GLU A 27 -3.10 11.77 -8.58
CA GLU A 27 -3.88 12.89 -8.06
C GLU A 27 -5.36 12.55 -7.80
N ASN A 28 -5.86 11.43 -8.32
CA ASN A 28 -7.28 11.07 -8.25
C ASN A 28 -7.49 9.57 -8.11
N LEU A 29 -7.07 9.03 -6.96
CA LEU A 29 -7.20 7.60 -6.67
C LEU A 29 -8.67 7.18 -6.46
N SER A 30 -9.04 6.08 -7.10
CA SER A 30 -10.15 5.25 -6.64
C SER A 30 -9.72 4.35 -5.48
N ALA A 31 -10.69 3.77 -4.74
CA ALA A 31 -10.38 2.83 -3.67
C ALA A 31 -9.59 1.60 -4.16
N GLN A 32 -9.85 1.16 -5.40
CA GLN A 32 -9.10 0.07 -6.01
C GLN A 32 -7.66 0.51 -6.34
N ASN A 33 -7.44 1.74 -6.80
CA ASN A 33 -6.10 2.22 -7.10
C ASN A 33 -5.22 2.29 -5.85
N VAL A 34 -5.77 2.65 -4.69
CA VAL A 34 -5.02 2.62 -3.42
C VAL A 34 -4.50 1.20 -3.14
N LEU A 35 -5.39 0.21 -3.25
CA LEU A 35 -5.04 -1.19 -3.06
C LEU A 35 -3.98 -1.64 -4.07
N ASP A 36 -4.16 -1.32 -5.35
CA ASP A 36 -3.23 -1.71 -6.42
C ASP A 36 -1.83 -1.14 -6.21
N VAL A 37 -1.72 0.15 -5.80
CA VAL A 37 -0.43 0.79 -5.49
C VAL A 37 0.25 0.13 -4.28
N LEU A 38 -0.50 -0.16 -3.21
CA LEU A 38 0.06 -0.84 -2.04
C LEU A 38 0.54 -2.25 -2.36
N LEU A 39 -0.25 -3.03 -3.12
CA LEU A 39 0.15 -4.36 -3.57
C LEU A 39 1.37 -4.29 -4.50
N TYR A 40 1.44 -3.32 -5.40
CA TYR A 40 2.61 -3.11 -6.25
C TYR A 40 3.87 -2.93 -5.40
N LEU A 41 3.83 -2.00 -4.43
CA LEU A 41 4.93 -1.70 -3.52
C LEU A 41 5.38 -2.93 -2.72
N PHE A 42 4.46 -3.64 -2.09
CA PHE A 42 4.80 -4.78 -1.25
C PHE A 42 5.32 -5.98 -2.07
N ASN A 43 4.79 -6.21 -3.27
CA ASN A 43 5.29 -7.27 -4.16
C ASN A 43 6.74 -7.02 -4.65
N GLN A 44 7.26 -5.80 -4.59
CA GLN A 44 8.68 -5.55 -4.88
C GLN A 44 9.62 -6.01 -3.75
N LYS A 45 9.10 -6.23 -2.54
CA LYS A 45 9.92 -6.53 -1.36
C LYS A 45 10.10 -8.04 -1.20
N PRO A 46 11.35 -8.53 -1.04
CA PRO A 46 11.61 -9.95 -0.84
C PRO A 46 10.84 -10.51 0.36
N GLY A 47 10.17 -11.65 0.15
CA GLY A 47 9.45 -12.37 1.19
C GLY A 47 8.04 -11.84 1.48
N PHE A 48 7.55 -10.82 0.76
CA PHE A 48 6.13 -10.48 0.82
C PHE A 48 5.28 -11.66 0.35
N ILE A 49 4.26 -12.00 1.14
CA ILE A 49 3.26 -13.00 0.80
C ILE A 49 1.91 -12.35 1.06
N ASP A 50 1.10 -12.25 0.02
CA ASP A 50 -0.28 -11.82 0.12
C ASP A 50 -1.14 -12.95 0.67
N ARG A 51 -1.67 -12.76 1.88
CA ARG A 51 -2.56 -13.68 2.60
C ARG A 51 -4.00 -13.20 2.61
N GLY A 52 -4.31 -12.09 1.96
CA GLY A 52 -5.64 -11.50 1.89
C GLY A 52 -5.58 -9.98 1.86
N HIS A 53 -6.38 -9.39 0.97
CA HIS A 53 -6.47 -7.94 0.81
C HIS A 53 -7.88 -7.51 0.41
N GLU A 54 -8.19 -6.24 0.67
CA GLU A 54 -9.51 -5.66 0.40
C GLU A 54 -9.40 -4.15 0.19
N ALA A 55 -10.05 -3.63 -0.86
CA ALA A 55 -10.19 -2.19 -1.04
C ALA A 55 -11.07 -1.60 0.07
N ASN A 56 -10.73 -0.43 0.60
CA ASN A 56 -11.49 0.21 1.69
C ASN A 56 -12.08 1.56 1.27
N ASN A 57 -11.23 2.54 0.97
CA ASN A 57 -11.68 3.87 0.53
C ASN A 57 -10.57 4.57 -0.30
N ARG A 58 -10.76 5.86 -0.62
CA ARG A 58 -9.83 6.63 -1.47
C ARG A 58 -8.45 6.89 -0.87
N ASP A 59 -8.25 6.57 0.41
CA ASP A 59 -6.98 6.82 1.10
C ASP A 59 -6.36 5.53 1.65
N THR A 60 -7.16 4.47 1.88
CA THR A 60 -6.73 3.28 2.61
C THR A 60 -7.17 1.96 1.98
N ALA A 61 -6.44 0.89 2.28
CA ALA A 61 -6.79 -0.49 1.93
C ALA A 61 -6.29 -1.49 2.99
N TRP A 62 -6.92 -2.65 3.05
CA TRP A 62 -6.51 -3.76 3.92
C TRP A 62 -5.58 -4.71 3.17
N ILE A 63 -4.45 -5.07 3.78
CA ILE A 63 -3.54 -6.12 3.29
C ILE A 63 -3.02 -6.89 4.48
N ASN A 64 -3.07 -8.22 4.44
CA ASN A 64 -2.62 -9.11 5.52
C ASN A 64 -3.16 -8.70 6.90
N ALA A 65 -4.45 -8.31 6.94
CA ALA A 65 -5.16 -7.82 8.12
C ALA A 65 -4.64 -6.51 8.75
N PHE A 66 -3.72 -5.81 8.08
CA PHE A 66 -3.32 -4.44 8.41
C PHE A 66 -4.05 -3.44 7.51
N LEU A 67 -4.39 -2.29 8.09
CA LEU A 67 -4.95 -1.16 7.36
C LEU A 67 -3.81 -0.19 7.03
N PHE A 68 -3.60 0.03 5.73
CA PHE A 68 -2.57 0.94 5.23
C PHE A 68 -3.20 2.18 4.60
N ARG A 69 -2.51 3.30 4.70
CA ARG A 69 -2.81 4.56 4.01
C ARG A 69 -1.68 4.93 3.07
N LEU A 70 -2.04 5.45 1.89
CA LEU A 70 -1.09 6.17 1.03
C LEU A 70 -1.13 7.66 1.39
N LYS A 71 -0.10 8.13 2.08
CA LYS A 71 0.03 9.54 2.44
C LYS A 71 0.82 10.27 1.36
N VAL A 72 0.29 11.40 0.88
CA VAL A 72 1.02 12.27 -0.04
C VAL A 72 2.06 13.07 0.74
N GLU A 73 3.32 12.98 0.33
CA GLU A 73 4.43 13.76 0.87
C GLU A 73 5.31 14.32 -0.26
N ILE A 74 6.20 15.25 0.10
CA ILE A 74 7.26 15.74 -0.79
C ILE A 74 8.55 15.05 -0.38
N ASN A 75 9.17 14.31 -1.30
CA ASN A 75 10.41 13.59 -1.04
C ASN A 75 11.63 14.55 -0.98
N ALA A 76 12.82 14.01 -0.71
CA ALA A 76 14.06 14.79 -0.60
C ALA A 76 14.45 15.54 -1.89
N GLU A 77 13.90 15.15 -3.03
CA GLU A 77 14.15 15.74 -4.35
C GLU A 77 13.09 16.79 -4.73
N GLY A 78 12.14 17.08 -3.83
CA GLY A 78 11.08 18.06 -4.07
C GLY A 78 9.91 17.52 -4.90
N MET A 79 9.80 16.20 -5.08
CA MET A 79 8.75 15.56 -5.86
C MET A 79 7.65 14.97 -4.97
N GLU A 80 6.42 15.06 -5.45
CA GLU A 80 5.27 14.40 -4.83
C GLU A 80 5.44 12.87 -4.88
N CYS A 81 5.19 12.22 -3.75
CA CYS A 81 5.23 10.78 -3.60
C CYS A 81 4.14 10.29 -2.67
N PHE A 82 3.80 9.01 -2.79
CA PHE A 82 3.10 8.29 -1.74
C PHE A 82 4.10 7.66 -0.77
N VAL A 83 3.81 7.78 0.52
CA VAL A 83 4.47 7.08 1.61
C VAL A 83 3.45 6.19 2.30
N VAL A 84 3.80 4.92 2.51
CA VAL A 84 2.93 3.97 3.20
C VAL A 84 2.93 4.26 4.71
N GLU A 85 1.73 4.45 5.25
CA GLU A 85 1.47 4.56 6.69
C GLU A 85 0.64 3.36 7.16
N THR A 86 1.10 2.66 8.19
CA THR A 86 0.27 1.65 8.88
C THR A 86 -0.68 2.36 9.86
N VAL A 87 -1.98 2.31 9.57
CA VAL A 87 -3.02 2.95 10.39
C VAL A 87 -3.45 2.06 11.55
N GLY A 88 -3.45 0.74 11.35
CA GLY A 88 -3.82 -0.22 12.38
C GLY A 88 -3.85 -1.66 11.88
N SER A 89 -4.36 -2.57 12.71
CA SER A 89 -4.59 -3.98 12.38
C SER A 89 -5.94 -4.45 12.91
N SER A 90 -6.44 -5.55 12.35
CA SER A 90 -7.67 -6.21 12.82
C SER A 90 -7.35 -7.63 13.29
N VAL A 91 -7.60 -7.89 14.58
CA VAL A 91 -7.42 -9.22 15.18
C VAL A 91 -8.35 -10.25 14.52
N ASP A 92 -9.57 -9.85 14.17
CA ASP A 92 -10.53 -10.73 13.48
C ASP A 92 -10.02 -11.14 12.10
N LYS A 93 -9.57 -10.17 11.29
CA LYS A 93 -8.97 -10.45 9.98
C LYS A 93 -7.68 -11.27 10.11
N MET A 94 -6.89 -11.07 11.16
CA MET A 94 -5.68 -11.87 11.43
C MET A 94 -6.01 -13.34 11.70
N ALA A 95 -7.09 -13.62 12.41
CA ALA A 95 -7.55 -14.98 12.67
C ALA A 95 -8.03 -15.71 11.39
N GLU A 96 -8.37 -14.97 10.34
CA GLU A 96 -8.77 -15.49 9.04
C GLU A 96 -7.57 -15.75 8.11
N LEU A 97 -6.39 -15.18 8.40
CA LEU A 97 -5.17 -15.45 7.64
C LEU A 97 -4.70 -16.88 7.95
N ARG A 98 -4.73 -17.76 6.95
CA ARG A 98 -4.25 -19.15 7.05
C ARG A 98 -2.82 -19.31 6.54
#